data_AF-A0A7S2EYX2-F1
#
_entry.id   AF-A0A7S2EYX2-F1
#
_cell.length_a   1.000
_cell.length_b   1.000
_cell.length_c   1.000
_cell.angle_alpha   90.00
_cell.angle_beta   90.00
_cell.angle_gamma   90.00
#
_symmetry.space_group_name_H-M   'P 1'
#
loop_
_entity.id
_entity.type
_entity.pdbx_description
1 polymer ?
#
loop_
_entity_poly.entity_id
_entity_poly.type
_entity_poly.pdbx_seq_one_letter_code
_entity_poly.pdbx_strand_id
1 'polypeptide(L)'
;EKIAPPAGLLPKHLRDEGMLERSDAEGLLQLGFHFACLAVCALAVHWCYARGYWGLLLLVEVPFGVVESFLFNGFHEMVHNTAYKTQALNTVLAQFLGFFIFRGAKWFWCFHWTHHRFTNDPSKDPELSGGSLDLDDPTRSPAAYAAFLSGYPFGLERVPKMLKLALGQTSLDPWVMDKPEATQRHVRLEAGVYCVGYAALALASLLYPVTLGVKLVLYWLLPHCLGAGHLRMYQFAEHRACQ
;
A
#
# COMPACT_ATOMS: atom_id res chain seq x y z
N GLU A 1 30.72 0.06 -12.28
CA GLU A 1 30.57 1.36 -12.98
C GLU A 1 29.23 1.92 -12.53
N LYS A 2 29.19 3.07 -11.83
CA LYS A 2 27.92 3.62 -11.32
C LYS A 2 27.09 4.05 -12.54
N ILE A 3 25.97 3.39 -12.78
CA ILE A 3 24.99 3.81 -13.78
C ILE A 3 24.44 5.16 -13.33
N ALA A 4 25.07 6.25 -13.78
CA ALA A 4 24.52 7.58 -13.64
C ALA A 4 23.41 7.76 -14.69
N PRO A 5 22.35 8.53 -14.39
CA PRO A 5 21.39 8.90 -15.42
C PRO A 5 22.13 9.53 -16.61
N PRO A 6 21.68 9.29 -17.86
CA PRO A 6 22.35 9.81 -19.05
C PRO A 6 22.58 11.31 -18.90
N ALA A 7 23.84 11.73 -19.03
CA ALA A 7 24.23 13.12 -18.92
C ALA A 7 23.42 13.95 -19.93
N GLY A 8 22.53 14.82 -19.44
CA GLY A 8 21.75 15.74 -20.28
C GLY A 8 20.23 15.70 -20.07
N LEU A 9 19.65 14.71 -19.40
CA LEU A 9 18.22 14.71 -19.07
C LEU A 9 17.98 15.34 -17.70
N LEU A 10 17.95 16.67 -17.66
CA LEU A 10 17.59 17.42 -16.46
C LEU A 10 16.07 17.36 -16.25
N PRO A 11 15.56 17.41 -15.01
CA PRO A 11 14.12 17.51 -14.73
C PRO A 11 13.43 18.69 -15.42
N LYS A 12 14.21 19.74 -15.73
CA LYS A 12 13.75 20.87 -16.54
C LYS A 12 13.37 20.43 -17.96
N HIS A 13 14.14 19.58 -18.62
CA HIS A 13 13.85 19.10 -19.98
C HIS A 13 12.57 18.27 -20.00
N LEU A 14 12.38 17.38 -19.02
CA LEU A 14 11.13 16.63 -18.85
C LEU A 14 9.93 17.55 -18.62
N ARG A 15 10.12 18.66 -17.91
CA ARG A 15 9.06 19.67 -17.70
C ARG A 15 8.75 20.42 -19.00
N ASP A 16 9.77 20.85 -19.72
CA ASP A 16 9.63 21.62 -20.97
C ASP A 16 8.95 20.77 -22.07
N GLU A 17 9.14 19.44 -22.05
CA GLU A 17 8.43 18.48 -22.89
C GLU A 17 7.03 18.09 -22.38
N GLY A 18 6.58 18.68 -21.27
CA GLY A 18 5.26 18.40 -20.67
C GLY A 18 5.16 17.08 -19.92
N MET A 19 6.22 16.27 -19.82
CA MET A 19 6.21 14.95 -19.17
C MET A 19 6.01 15.00 -17.65
N LEU A 20 6.10 16.18 -17.05
CA LEU A 20 5.84 16.41 -15.61
C LEU A 20 4.52 17.17 -15.37
N GLU A 21 3.71 17.39 -16.41
CA GLU A 21 2.38 17.99 -16.23
C GLU A 21 1.44 17.00 -15.56
N ARG A 22 0.62 17.52 -14.65
CA ARG A 22 -0.36 16.73 -13.88
C ARG A 22 -1.75 17.09 -14.37
N SER A 23 -2.61 16.09 -14.49
CA SER A 23 -3.98 16.24 -14.99
C SER A 23 -4.96 15.54 -14.08
N ASP A 24 -5.94 16.28 -13.55
CA ASP A 24 -6.99 15.68 -12.72
C ASP A 24 -7.87 14.72 -13.54
N ALA A 25 -8.12 15.05 -14.80
CA ALA A 25 -8.95 14.23 -15.69
C ALA A 25 -8.30 12.88 -16.00
N GLU A 26 -7.00 12.89 -16.33
CA GLU A 26 -6.25 11.66 -16.63
C GLU A 26 -6.09 10.80 -15.37
N GLY A 27 -5.77 11.42 -14.23
CA GLY A 27 -5.68 10.71 -12.95
C GLY A 27 -7.02 10.10 -12.52
N LEU A 28 -8.15 10.76 -12.78
CA LEU A 28 -9.48 10.22 -12.50
C LEU A 28 -9.87 9.11 -13.50
N LEU A 29 -9.48 9.24 -14.77
CA LEU A 29 -9.69 8.19 -15.77
C LEU A 29 -8.91 6.92 -15.42
N GLN A 30 -7.64 7.06 -15.02
CA GLN A 30 -6.80 5.93 -14.61
C GLN A 30 -7.34 5.25 -13.35
N LEU A 31 -7.74 6.03 -12.34
CA LEU A 31 -8.36 5.50 -11.13
C LEU A 31 -9.70 4.81 -11.45
N GLY A 32 -10.53 5.41 -12.32
CA GLY A 32 -11.80 4.84 -12.76
C GLY A 32 -11.62 3.52 -13.52
N PHE A 33 -10.64 3.45 -14.42
CA PHE A 33 -10.26 2.21 -15.10
C PHE A 33 -9.84 1.14 -14.09
N HIS A 34 -9.03 1.51 -13.11
CA HIS A 34 -8.59 0.58 -12.08
C HIS A 34 -9.75 0.05 -11.23
N PHE A 35 -10.68 0.91 -10.81
CA PHE A 35 -11.90 0.49 -10.12
C PHE A 35 -12.84 -0.34 -11.00
N ALA A 36 -12.87 -0.11 -12.31
CA ALA A 36 -13.61 -0.97 -13.23
C ALA A 36 -13.02 -2.39 -13.28
N CYS A 37 -11.69 -2.52 -13.31
CA CYS A 37 -11.02 -3.82 -13.20
C CYS A 37 -11.35 -4.53 -11.88
N LEU A 38 -11.30 -3.80 -10.76
CA LEU A 38 -11.71 -4.33 -9.44
C LEU A 38 -13.17 -4.79 -9.44
N ALA A 39 -14.07 -4.02 -10.04
CA ALA A 39 -15.48 -4.39 -10.14
C ALA A 39 -15.68 -5.67 -10.98
N VAL A 40 -14.95 -5.83 -12.09
CA VAL A 40 -14.99 -7.06 -12.91
C VAL A 40 -14.52 -8.27 -12.09
N CYS A 41 -13.41 -8.14 -11.36
CA CYS A 41 -12.93 -9.20 -10.47
C CYS A 41 -13.93 -9.52 -9.36
N ALA A 42 -14.49 -8.51 -8.70
CA ALA A 42 -15.50 -8.69 -7.66
C ALA A 42 -16.77 -9.38 -8.19
N LEU A 43 -17.20 -9.07 -9.43
CA LEU A 43 -18.32 -9.75 -10.08
C LEU A 43 -18.02 -11.23 -10.34
N ALA A 44 -16.79 -11.58 -10.74
CA ALA A 44 -16.38 -12.97 -10.92
C ALA A 44 -16.37 -13.75 -9.59
N VAL A 45 -15.82 -13.16 -8.52
CA VAL A 45 -15.86 -13.72 -7.17
C VAL A 45 -17.31 -13.89 -6.70
N HIS A 46 -18.14 -12.87 -6.87
CA HIS A 46 -19.55 -12.92 -6.50
C HIS A 46 -20.30 -14.03 -7.25
N TRP A 47 -20.06 -14.18 -8.55
CA TRP A 47 -20.68 -15.21 -9.37
C TRP A 47 -20.30 -16.62 -8.91
N CYS A 48 -19.03 -16.84 -8.54
CA CYS A 48 -18.54 -18.11 -8.00
C CYS A 48 -19.14 -18.41 -6.62
N TYR A 49 -19.13 -17.42 -5.73
CA TYR A 49 -19.69 -17.51 -4.38
C TYR A 49 -21.18 -17.85 -4.42
N ALA A 50 -21.97 -17.12 -5.22
CA ALA A 50 -23.42 -17.31 -5.32
C ALA A 50 -23.82 -18.69 -5.87
N ARG A 51 -22.93 -19.37 -6.61
CA ARG A 51 -23.15 -20.71 -7.19
C ARG A 51 -22.50 -21.83 -6.38
N GLY A 52 -21.77 -21.51 -5.31
CA GLY A 52 -21.04 -22.49 -4.50
C GLY A 52 -19.85 -23.11 -5.23
N TYR A 53 -19.26 -22.42 -6.21
CA TYR A 53 -18.09 -22.90 -6.96
C TYR A 53 -16.79 -22.59 -6.20
N TRP A 54 -16.62 -23.20 -5.03
CA TRP A 54 -15.51 -22.92 -4.11
C TRP A 54 -14.11 -23.12 -4.71
N GLY A 55 -13.93 -24.14 -5.55
CA GLY A 55 -12.65 -24.37 -6.24
C GLY A 55 -12.31 -23.26 -7.23
N LEU A 56 -13.30 -22.77 -7.98
CA LEU A 56 -13.12 -21.66 -8.91
C LEU A 56 -12.99 -20.32 -8.18
N LEU A 57 -13.66 -20.16 -7.03
CA LEU A 57 -13.59 -18.95 -6.20
C LEU A 57 -12.14 -18.61 -5.86
N LEU A 58 -11.36 -19.58 -5.36
CA LEU A 58 -9.95 -19.34 -5.04
C LEU A 58 -9.11 -18.96 -6.27
N LEU A 59 -9.43 -19.53 -7.44
CA LEU A 59 -8.73 -19.19 -8.69
C LEU A 59 -9.03 -17.77 -9.17
N VAL A 60 -10.26 -17.28 -8.99
CA VAL A 60 -10.64 -15.91 -9.40
C VAL A 60 -10.25 -14.84 -8.35
N GLU A 61 -10.02 -15.25 -7.10
CA GLU A 61 -9.49 -14.38 -6.04
C GLU A 61 -8.02 -13.98 -6.29
N VAL A 62 -7.22 -14.84 -6.93
CA VAL A 62 -5.81 -14.50 -7.27
C VAL A 62 -5.68 -13.28 -8.18
N PRO A 63 -6.32 -13.22 -9.37
CA PRO A 63 -6.27 -12.02 -10.20
C PRO A 63 -6.95 -10.83 -9.54
N PHE A 64 -7.95 -11.04 -8.67
CA PHE A 64 -8.54 -9.95 -7.90
C PHE A 64 -7.52 -9.34 -6.95
N GLY A 65 -6.81 -10.16 -6.18
CA GLY A 65 -5.74 -9.72 -5.30
C GLY A 65 -4.60 -9.02 -6.05
N VAL A 66 -4.21 -9.54 -7.23
CA VAL A 66 -3.24 -8.85 -8.10
C VAL A 66 -3.74 -7.45 -8.43
N VAL A 67 -4.96 -7.30 -8.97
CA VAL A 67 -5.52 -5.98 -9.31
C VAL A 67 -5.62 -5.10 -8.06
N GLU A 68 -6.09 -5.62 -6.93
CA GLU A 68 -6.18 -4.86 -5.67
C GLU A 68 -4.82 -4.35 -5.18
N SER A 69 -3.76 -5.15 -5.33
CA SER A 69 -2.42 -4.74 -4.91
C SER A 69 -1.93 -3.48 -5.63
N PHE A 70 -2.37 -3.23 -6.88
CA PHE A 70 -2.03 -2.02 -7.63
C PHE A 70 -2.69 -0.75 -7.08
N LEU A 71 -3.63 -0.84 -6.15
CA LEU A 71 -4.09 0.33 -5.39
C LEU A 71 -2.94 1.02 -4.66
N PHE A 72 -1.92 0.28 -4.26
CA PHE A 72 -0.70 0.83 -3.67
C PHE A 72 0.01 1.80 -4.62
N ASN A 73 0.04 1.52 -5.93
CA ASN A 73 0.76 2.36 -6.90
C ASN A 73 0.07 3.74 -7.03
N GLY A 74 -1.26 3.74 -7.14
CA GLY A 74 -2.03 4.99 -7.12
C GLY A 74 -1.86 5.75 -5.81
N PHE A 75 -1.94 5.04 -4.68
CA PHE A 75 -1.68 5.61 -3.36
C PHE A 75 -0.27 6.23 -3.23
N HIS A 76 0.76 5.55 -3.74
CA HIS A 76 2.14 6.01 -3.73
C HIS A 76 2.29 7.37 -4.44
N GLU A 77 1.77 7.50 -5.65
CA GLU A 77 1.82 8.76 -6.40
C GLU A 77 0.99 9.87 -5.73
N MET A 78 -0.16 9.52 -5.13
CA MET A 78 -0.98 10.49 -4.41
C MET A 78 -0.27 11.01 -3.16
N VAL A 79 0.48 10.17 -2.45
CA VAL A 79 1.28 10.58 -1.29
C VAL A 79 2.40 11.55 -1.68
N HIS A 80 2.96 11.40 -2.88
CA HIS A 80 3.94 12.34 -3.45
C HIS A 80 3.31 13.63 -3.99
N ASN A 81 1.98 13.72 -4.07
CA ASN A 81 1.25 14.80 -4.74
C ASN A 81 1.56 14.93 -6.24
N THR A 82 1.90 13.81 -6.88
CA THR A 82 2.24 13.73 -8.32
C THR A 82 1.07 13.25 -9.17
N ALA A 83 0.11 12.51 -8.61
CA ALA A 83 -1.00 11.94 -9.38
C ALA A 83 -1.99 12.99 -9.92
N TYR A 84 -2.36 13.98 -9.11
CA TYR A 84 -3.36 15.00 -9.48
C TYR A 84 -2.77 16.41 -9.49
N LYS A 85 -3.30 17.28 -10.35
CA LYS A 85 -3.02 18.72 -10.33
C LYS A 85 -3.56 19.36 -9.05
N THR A 86 -4.77 18.95 -8.65
CA THR A 86 -5.41 19.42 -7.42
C THR A 86 -4.85 18.67 -6.21
N GLN A 87 -4.20 19.40 -5.30
CA GLN A 87 -3.56 18.82 -4.11
C GLN A 87 -4.56 18.14 -3.16
N ALA A 88 -5.78 18.68 -3.06
CA ALA A 88 -6.83 18.08 -2.24
C ALA A 88 -7.24 16.68 -2.73
N LEU A 89 -7.25 16.44 -4.05
CA LEU A 89 -7.55 15.11 -4.62
C LEU A 89 -6.49 14.10 -4.20
N ASN A 90 -5.21 14.44 -4.35
CA ASN A 90 -4.11 13.61 -3.87
C ASN A 90 -4.28 13.26 -2.38
N THR A 91 -4.55 14.27 -1.55
CA THR A 91 -4.63 14.08 -0.09
C THR A 91 -5.81 13.20 0.30
N VAL A 92 -7.01 13.47 -0.22
CA VAL A 92 -8.23 12.73 0.13
C VAL A 92 -8.18 11.30 -0.40
N LEU A 93 -7.75 11.11 -1.65
CA LEU A 93 -7.67 9.78 -2.26
C LEU A 93 -6.53 8.95 -1.64
N ALA A 94 -5.40 9.55 -1.26
CA ALA A 94 -4.37 8.86 -0.51
C ALA A 94 -4.88 8.36 0.85
N GLN A 95 -5.68 9.15 1.57
CA GLN A 95 -6.29 8.70 2.83
C GLN A 95 -7.30 7.58 2.58
N PHE A 96 -8.16 7.73 1.56
CA PHE A 96 -9.14 6.71 1.20
C PHE A 96 -8.47 5.38 0.84
N LEU A 97 -7.54 5.39 -0.12
CA LEU A 97 -6.83 4.17 -0.54
C LEU A 97 -5.96 3.62 0.59
N GLY A 98 -5.29 4.50 1.34
CA GLY A 98 -4.48 4.13 2.50
C GLY A 98 -5.25 3.31 3.54
N PHE A 99 -6.52 3.63 3.76
CA PHE A 99 -7.39 2.83 4.63
C PHE A 99 -7.58 1.40 4.10
N PHE A 100 -7.86 1.23 2.80
CA PHE A 100 -8.05 -0.10 2.22
C PHE A 100 -6.77 -0.92 2.16
N ILE A 101 -5.60 -0.29 1.98
CA ILE A 101 -4.31 -1.00 1.94
C ILE A 101 -3.61 -1.07 3.31
N PHE A 102 -4.31 -0.73 4.40
CA PHE A 102 -3.80 -0.75 5.77
C PHE A 102 -2.55 0.12 6.01
N ARG A 103 -2.50 1.30 5.37
CA ARG A 103 -1.34 2.19 5.38
C ARG A 103 -1.77 3.66 5.51
N GLY A 104 -1.42 4.28 6.64
CA GLY A 104 -1.67 5.71 6.85
C GLY A 104 -0.91 6.56 5.83
N ALA A 105 -1.60 7.49 5.15
CA ALA A 105 -1.01 8.29 4.08
C ALA A 105 0.11 9.20 4.60
N LYS A 106 -0.09 9.87 5.73
CA LYS A 106 0.92 10.75 6.34
C LYS A 106 2.07 9.95 6.92
N TRP A 107 1.78 8.82 7.56
CA TRP A 107 2.83 7.93 8.03
C TRP A 107 3.69 7.43 6.85
N PHE A 108 3.05 7.01 5.76
CA PHE A 108 3.76 6.53 4.58
C PHE A 108 4.55 7.63 3.90
N TRP A 109 4.03 8.86 3.84
CA TRP A 109 4.80 10.01 3.37
C TRP A 109 6.12 10.17 4.15
N CYS A 110 6.07 10.11 5.49
CA CYS A 110 7.27 10.20 6.33
C CYS A 110 8.27 9.07 6.03
N PHE A 111 7.75 7.84 5.94
CA PHE A 111 8.53 6.64 5.63
C PHE A 111 9.20 6.78 4.26
N HIS A 112 8.39 7.05 3.25
CA HIS A 112 8.78 6.93 1.88
C HIS A 112 9.62 8.12 1.39
N TRP A 113 9.41 9.31 1.98
CA TRP A 113 10.36 10.42 1.83
C TRP A 113 11.76 10.06 2.35
N THR A 114 11.81 9.37 3.49
CA THR A 114 13.08 8.94 4.10
C THR A 114 13.75 7.86 3.25
N HIS A 115 12.95 6.94 2.72
CA HIS A 115 13.39 5.97 1.71
C HIS A 115 14.04 6.67 0.52
N HIS A 116 13.34 7.54 -0.21
CA HIS A 116 13.91 8.25 -1.38
C HIS A 116 15.17 9.07 -1.07
N ARG A 117 15.27 9.61 0.15
CA ARG A 117 16.45 10.37 0.56
C ARG A 117 17.68 9.48 0.79
N PHE A 118 17.47 8.26 1.25
CA PHE A 118 18.52 7.36 1.69
C PHE A 118 18.47 5.99 1.01
N THR A 119 17.88 5.93 -0.20
CA THR A 119 17.68 4.68 -0.94
C THR A 119 18.99 3.89 -1.01
N ASN A 120 18.92 2.60 -0.66
CA ASN A 120 20.06 1.68 -0.61
C ASN A 120 21.13 1.99 0.46
N ASP A 121 20.90 2.91 1.41
CA ASP A 121 21.72 3.04 2.62
C ASP A 121 21.17 2.09 3.70
N PRO A 122 21.84 0.96 4.03
CA PRO A 122 21.30 -0.02 4.96
C PRO A 122 21.06 0.50 6.38
N SER A 123 21.69 1.63 6.74
CA SER A 123 21.57 2.24 8.06
C SER A 123 20.45 3.27 8.17
N LYS A 124 19.95 3.79 7.05
CA LYS A 124 19.02 4.93 7.02
C LYS A 124 17.76 4.69 6.19
N ASP A 125 17.82 3.81 5.20
CA ASP A 125 16.66 3.44 4.42
C ASP A 125 15.67 2.66 5.32
N PRO A 126 14.45 3.15 5.53
CA PRO A 126 13.47 2.48 6.38
C PRO A 126 12.94 1.17 5.77
N GLU A 127 13.16 0.92 4.48
CA GLU A 127 12.90 -0.38 3.86
C GLU A 127 14.00 -1.40 4.21
N LEU A 128 15.21 -0.91 4.49
CA LEU A 128 16.39 -1.72 4.80
C LEU A 128 16.84 -1.65 6.28
N SER A 129 16.08 -1.00 7.15
CA SER A 129 16.42 -0.86 8.57
C SER A 129 15.28 -1.30 9.49
N GLY A 130 15.59 -1.57 10.77
CA GLY A 130 14.56 -1.75 11.80
C GLY A 130 13.82 -3.09 11.81
N GLY A 131 14.42 -4.17 11.28
CA GLY A 131 13.84 -5.51 11.35
C GLY A 131 12.68 -5.72 10.37
N SER A 132 12.69 -5.05 9.22
CA SER A 132 11.80 -5.39 8.11
C SER A 132 12.01 -6.85 7.71
N LEU A 133 10.92 -7.60 7.49
CA LEU A 133 10.99 -8.96 6.92
C LEU A 133 11.65 -8.96 5.54
N ASP A 134 11.72 -7.82 4.86
CA ASP A 134 12.39 -7.64 3.57
C ASP A 134 13.93 -7.69 3.69
N LEU A 135 14.48 -7.58 4.91
CA LEU A 135 15.91 -7.75 5.20
C LEU A 135 16.31 -9.19 5.54
N ASP A 136 15.34 -9.99 5.97
CA ASP A 136 15.60 -11.39 6.24
C ASP A 136 15.86 -12.10 4.92
N ASP A 137 17.02 -12.73 4.77
CA ASP A 137 17.33 -13.53 3.58
C ASP A 137 16.21 -14.57 3.38
N PRO A 138 15.38 -14.42 2.32
CA PRO A 138 14.26 -15.32 2.12
C PRO A 138 14.75 -16.74 1.78
N THR A 139 16.01 -16.90 1.38
CA THR A 139 16.62 -18.19 1.08
C THR A 139 17.16 -18.94 2.31
N ARG A 140 17.11 -18.32 3.50
CA ARG A 140 17.58 -18.95 4.75
C ARG A 140 16.85 -20.26 5.11
N SER A 141 15.62 -20.44 4.61
CA SER A 141 14.88 -21.70 4.71
C SER A 141 13.72 -21.75 3.71
N PRO A 142 13.20 -22.95 3.36
CA PRO A 142 11.99 -23.06 2.52
C PRO A 142 10.78 -22.34 3.12
N ALA A 143 10.66 -22.29 4.44
CA ALA A 143 9.57 -21.58 5.13
C ALA A 143 9.71 -20.06 5.00
N ALA A 144 10.93 -19.52 5.11
CA ALA A 144 11.18 -18.10 4.87
C ALA A 144 10.91 -17.72 3.40
N TYR A 145 11.29 -18.60 2.47
CA TYR A 145 11.04 -18.40 1.05
C TYR A 145 9.55 -18.44 0.72
N ALA A 146 8.81 -19.39 1.30
CA ALA A 146 7.36 -19.47 1.14
C ALA A 146 6.64 -18.26 1.75
N ALA A 147 7.07 -17.80 2.94
CA ALA A 147 6.54 -16.59 3.56
C ALA A 147 6.79 -15.36 2.68
N PHE A 148 8.01 -15.22 2.14
CA PHE A 148 8.35 -14.16 1.20
C PHE A 148 7.47 -14.20 -0.06
N LEU A 149 7.30 -15.36 -0.70
CA LEU A 149 6.46 -15.52 -1.90
C LEU A 149 4.97 -15.26 -1.63
N SER A 150 4.48 -15.61 -0.43
CA SER A 150 3.11 -15.33 -0.03
C SER A 150 2.83 -13.83 0.12
N GLY A 151 3.87 -13.00 0.22
CA GLY A 151 3.75 -11.60 0.53
C GLY A 151 3.34 -11.31 1.97
N TYR A 152 3.07 -12.32 2.79
CA TYR A 152 2.59 -12.09 4.15
C TYR A 152 3.73 -11.74 5.13
N PRO A 153 3.53 -10.77 6.04
CA PRO A 153 2.41 -9.83 6.09
C PRO A 153 2.70 -8.59 5.22
N PHE A 154 1.68 -8.13 4.48
CA PHE A 154 1.74 -6.89 3.71
C PHE A 154 0.58 -5.99 4.12
N GLY A 155 0.87 -4.90 4.83
CA GLY A 155 -0.13 -3.94 5.33
C GLY A 155 -0.81 -4.36 6.63
N LEU A 156 -1.30 -5.60 6.76
CA LEU A 156 -2.03 -6.04 7.97
C LEU A 156 -1.17 -5.98 9.25
N GLU A 157 0.14 -6.19 9.15
CA GLU A 157 1.11 -6.02 10.24
C GLU A 157 1.20 -4.58 10.76
N ARG A 158 0.73 -3.61 9.98
CA ARG A 158 0.67 -2.20 10.40
C ARG A 158 -0.52 -1.92 11.31
N VAL A 159 -1.59 -2.71 11.24
CA VAL A 159 -2.80 -2.48 12.07
C VAL A 159 -2.46 -2.52 13.58
N PRO A 160 -1.70 -3.50 14.10
CA PRO A 160 -1.24 -3.47 15.49
C PRO A 160 -0.39 -2.23 15.83
N LYS A 161 0.44 -1.75 14.90
CA LYS A 161 1.24 -0.52 15.10
C LYS A 161 0.33 0.71 15.16
N MET A 162 -0.65 0.81 14.27
CA MET A 162 -1.67 1.88 14.29
C MET A 162 -2.44 1.88 15.61
N LEU A 163 -2.86 0.71 16.09
CA LEU A 163 -3.58 0.58 17.35
C LEU A 163 -2.73 1.07 18.53
N LYS A 164 -1.46 0.65 18.60
CA LYS A 164 -0.55 1.12 19.64
C LYS A 164 -0.36 2.64 19.61
N LEU A 165 -0.22 3.22 18.41
CA LEU A 165 -0.13 4.68 18.24
C LEU A 165 -1.41 5.39 18.69
N ALA A 166 -2.58 4.84 18.36
CA ALA A 166 -3.88 5.35 18.76
C ALA A 166 -4.09 5.26 20.29
N LEU A 167 -3.55 4.23 20.94
CA LEU A 167 -3.57 4.04 22.39
C LEU A 167 -2.51 4.87 23.14
N GLY A 168 -1.82 5.79 22.46
CA GLY A 168 -0.92 6.74 23.09
C GLY A 168 0.51 6.25 23.28
N GLN A 169 0.94 5.19 22.57
CA GLN A 169 2.35 4.78 22.57
C GLN A 169 3.25 5.96 22.17
N THR A 170 4.19 6.34 23.03
CA THR A 170 5.02 7.53 22.82
C THR A 170 6.11 7.30 21.77
N SER A 171 6.64 6.08 21.66
CA SER A 171 7.63 5.73 20.64
C SER A 171 7.02 5.67 19.24
N LEU A 172 7.45 6.60 18.38
CA LEU A 172 7.16 6.61 16.95
C LEU A 172 8.31 5.98 16.17
N ASP A 173 8.04 5.58 14.93
CA ASP A 173 9.08 5.16 14.01
C ASP A 173 10.09 6.33 13.78
N PRO A 174 11.41 6.06 13.58
CA PRO A 174 12.44 7.10 13.50
C PRO A 174 12.18 8.18 12.44
N TRP A 175 11.67 7.78 11.26
CA TRP A 175 11.31 8.68 10.15
C TRP A 175 10.06 9.52 10.41
N VAL A 176 9.36 9.30 11.51
CA VAL A 176 8.27 10.15 12.00
C VAL A 176 8.78 11.06 13.11
N MET A 177 9.63 10.54 14.00
CA MET A 177 10.25 11.31 15.09
C MET A 177 11.09 12.48 14.59
N ASP A 178 11.71 12.35 13.42
CA ASP A 178 12.52 13.41 12.79
C ASP A 178 11.67 14.54 12.16
N LYS A 179 10.34 14.41 12.13
CA LYS A 179 9.41 15.41 11.58
C LYS A 179 8.87 16.35 12.67
N PRO A 180 8.40 17.56 12.31
CA PRO A 180 7.79 18.49 13.26
C PRO A 180 6.63 17.86 14.05
N GLU A 181 6.40 18.31 15.28
CA GLU A 181 5.35 17.78 16.18
C GLU A 181 3.95 17.74 15.54
N ALA A 182 3.63 18.73 14.71
CA ALA A 182 2.36 18.76 13.97
C ALA A 182 2.19 17.55 13.04
N THR A 183 3.28 17.10 12.39
CA THR A 183 3.28 15.89 11.55
C THR A 183 3.15 14.63 12.40
N GLN A 184 3.86 14.56 13.51
CA GLN A 184 3.76 13.44 14.45
C GLN A 184 2.32 13.29 15.00
N ARG A 185 1.70 14.42 15.39
CA ARG A 185 0.30 14.47 15.82
C ARG A 185 -0.64 14.02 14.72
N HIS A 186 -0.41 14.44 13.48
CA HIS A 186 -1.22 14.01 12.33
C HIS A 186 -1.15 12.49 12.16
N VAL A 187 0.04 11.89 12.19
CA VAL A 187 0.21 10.42 12.09
C VAL A 187 -0.55 9.69 13.19
N ARG A 188 -0.54 10.20 14.42
CA ARG A 188 -1.31 9.60 15.54
C ARG A 188 -2.82 9.70 15.32
N LEU A 189 -3.31 10.86 14.90
CA LEU A 189 -4.74 11.07 14.62
C LEU A 189 -5.21 10.19 13.45
N GLU A 190 -4.43 10.13 12.38
CA GLU A 190 -4.67 9.26 11.22
C GLU A 190 -4.79 7.80 11.65
N ALA A 191 -3.81 7.29 12.42
CA ALA A 191 -3.85 5.93 12.96
C ALA A 191 -5.10 5.68 13.82
N GLY A 192 -5.49 6.64 14.67
CA GLY A 192 -6.71 6.57 15.46
C GLY A 192 -7.98 6.50 14.62
N VAL A 193 -8.11 7.36 13.62
CA VAL A 193 -9.27 7.37 12.69
C VAL A 193 -9.37 6.04 11.94
N TYR A 194 -8.26 5.52 11.44
CA TYR A 194 -8.24 4.23 10.75
C TYR A 194 -8.64 3.09 11.69
N CYS A 195 -8.09 3.04 12.91
CA CYS A 195 -8.46 2.04 13.91
C CYS A 195 -9.94 2.09 14.28
N VAL A 196 -10.53 3.28 14.40
CA VAL A 196 -11.98 3.43 14.62
C VAL A 196 -12.77 2.88 13.43
N GLY A 197 -12.35 3.18 12.20
CA GLY A 197 -12.97 2.63 10.99
C GLY A 197 -12.89 1.11 10.92
N TYR A 198 -11.72 0.53 11.20
CA TYR A 198 -11.55 -0.94 11.24
C TYR A 198 -12.39 -1.57 12.35
N ALA A 199 -12.43 -0.97 13.55
CA ALA A 199 -13.25 -1.45 14.65
C ALA A 199 -14.75 -1.40 14.32
N ALA A 200 -15.20 -0.33 13.64
CA ALA A 200 -16.58 -0.20 13.19
C ALA A 200 -16.94 -1.28 12.15
N LEU A 201 -16.06 -1.53 11.17
CA LEU A 201 -16.25 -2.59 10.16
C LEU A 201 -16.22 -3.99 10.80
N ALA A 202 -15.32 -4.22 11.75
CA ALA A 202 -15.26 -5.48 12.50
C ALA A 202 -16.52 -5.72 13.33
N LEU A 203 -16.99 -4.70 14.06
CA LEU A 203 -18.24 -4.80 14.83
C LEU A 203 -19.44 -5.02 13.90
N ALA A 204 -19.54 -4.26 12.81
CA ALA A 204 -20.61 -4.44 11.83
C ALA A 204 -20.55 -5.82 11.17
N SER A 205 -19.36 -6.36 10.91
CA SER A 205 -19.16 -7.74 10.42
C SER A 205 -19.75 -8.78 11.39
N LEU A 206 -19.54 -8.60 12.70
CA LEU A 206 -20.08 -9.49 13.73
C LEU A 206 -21.60 -9.37 13.86
N LEU A 207 -22.15 -8.15 13.73
CA LEU A 207 -23.60 -7.90 13.77
C LEU A 207 -24.31 -8.40 12.51
N TYR A 208 -23.62 -8.39 11.36
CA TYR A 208 -24.15 -8.69 10.04
C TYR A 208 -23.25 -9.68 9.27
N PRO A 209 -23.06 -10.91 9.78
CA PRO A 209 -22.04 -11.83 9.26
C PRO A 209 -22.27 -12.23 7.81
N VAL A 210 -23.53 -12.45 7.39
CA VAL A 210 -23.86 -12.88 6.03
C VAL A 210 -23.85 -11.71 5.05
N THR A 211 -24.41 -10.57 5.44
CA THR A 211 -24.61 -9.43 4.52
C THR A 211 -23.38 -8.54 4.39
N LEU A 212 -22.54 -8.47 5.43
CA LEU A 212 -21.33 -7.67 5.46
C LEU A 212 -20.08 -8.51 5.75
N GLY A 213 -20.09 -9.37 6.76
CA GLY A 213 -18.87 -10.06 7.21
C GLY A 213 -18.21 -10.91 6.13
N VAL A 214 -18.97 -11.81 5.49
CA VAL A 214 -18.48 -12.62 4.37
C VAL A 214 -18.00 -11.75 3.21
N LYS A 215 -18.69 -10.64 2.93
CA LYS A 215 -18.32 -9.74 1.83
C LYS A 215 -17.03 -8.96 2.13
N LEU A 216 -16.77 -8.57 3.38
CA LEU A 216 -15.50 -7.96 3.77
C LEU A 216 -14.35 -8.95 3.62
N VAL A 217 -14.58 -10.24 3.87
CA VAL A 217 -13.56 -11.26 3.61
C VAL A 217 -13.33 -11.41 2.10
N LEU A 218 -14.37 -11.66 1.32
CA LEU A 218 -14.25 -11.97 -0.11
C LEU A 218 -13.88 -10.78 -1.00
N TYR A 219 -14.25 -9.56 -0.63
CA TYR A 219 -14.05 -8.38 -1.49
C TYR A 219 -12.97 -7.43 -0.99
N TRP A 220 -12.28 -7.79 0.09
CA TRP A 220 -11.22 -6.95 0.65
C TRP A 220 -10.12 -7.78 1.30
N LEU A 221 -10.38 -8.51 2.39
CA LEU A 221 -9.30 -9.12 3.17
C LEU A 221 -8.60 -10.28 2.45
N LEU A 222 -9.37 -11.17 1.82
CA LEU A 222 -8.84 -12.32 1.09
C LEU A 222 -8.03 -11.88 -0.15
N PRO A 223 -8.57 -11.07 -1.08
CA PRO A 223 -7.79 -10.62 -2.22
C PRO A 223 -6.57 -9.79 -1.80
N HIS A 224 -6.67 -8.94 -0.77
CA HIS A 224 -5.51 -8.20 -0.24
C HIS A 224 -4.38 -9.13 0.21
N CYS A 225 -4.72 -10.22 0.90
CA CYS A 225 -3.75 -11.21 1.35
C CYS A 225 -3.12 -11.99 0.18
N LEU A 226 -3.91 -12.33 -0.85
CA LEU A 226 -3.41 -13.06 -2.02
C LEU A 226 -2.59 -12.18 -2.96
N GLY A 227 -2.93 -10.89 -3.06
CA GLY A 227 -2.23 -9.89 -3.86
C GLY A 227 -0.88 -9.46 -3.29
N ALA A 228 -0.70 -9.59 -1.97
CA ALA A 228 0.52 -9.22 -1.26
C ALA A 228 1.79 -9.81 -1.89
N GLY A 229 1.74 -11.08 -2.32
CA GLY A 229 2.89 -11.77 -2.92
C GLY A 229 3.34 -11.14 -4.24
N HIS A 230 2.39 -10.69 -5.06
CA HIS A 230 2.69 -10.06 -6.34
C HIS A 230 3.44 -8.74 -6.17
N LEU A 231 2.92 -7.86 -5.31
CA LEU A 231 3.53 -6.55 -5.09
C LEU A 231 4.91 -6.66 -4.41
N ARG A 232 5.09 -7.62 -3.49
CA ARG A 232 6.40 -7.87 -2.88
C ARG A 232 7.44 -8.34 -3.90
N MET A 233 7.06 -9.16 -4.89
CA MET A 233 7.97 -9.54 -5.98
C MET A 233 8.35 -8.34 -6.85
N TYR A 234 7.40 -7.43 -7.11
CA TYR A 234 7.66 -6.20 -7.86
C TYR A 234 8.64 -5.28 -7.10
N GLN A 235 8.36 -5.00 -5.83
CA GLN A 235 9.21 -4.16 -4.96
C GLN A 235 10.60 -4.78 -4.74
N PHE A 236 10.69 -6.11 -4.54
CA PHE A 236 11.98 -6.77 -4.38
C PHE A 236 12.88 -6.60 -5.61
N ALA A 237 12.31 -6.60 -6.81
CA ALA A 237 13.06 -6.34 -8.04
C ALA A 237 13.62 -4.90 -8.09
N GLU A 238 12.96 -3.92 -7.45
CA GLU A 238 13.42 -2.53 -7.38
C GLU A 238 14.67 -2.37 -6.48
N HIS A 239 14.85 -3.25 -5.47
CA HIS A 239 15.92 -3.10 -4.47
C HIS A 239 17.08 -4.10 -4.61
N ARG A 240 16.95 -5.16 -5.42
CA ARG A 240 17.99 -6.19 -5.61
C ARG A 240 18.59 -6.17 -7.01
N ALA A 241 19.34 -5.12 -7.32
CA ALA A 241 20.27 -5.10 -8.47
C ALA A 241 21.37 -4.02 -8.40
N CYS A 242 21.37 -3.13 -7.40
CA CYS A 242 22.33 -2.04 -7.31
C CYS A 242 23.49 -2.41 -6.37
N GLN A 243 24.51 -3.09 -6.90
CA GLN A 243 25.87 -3.05 -6.35
C GLN A 243 26.68 -1.94 -7.01
#